data_AF-A0A3B8UIY3-F1
#
_entry.id   AF-A0A3B8UIY3-F1
#
_cell.length_a   1.000
_cell.length_b   1.000
_cell.length_c   1.000
_cell.angle_alpha   90.00
_cell.angle_beta   90.00
_cell.angle_gamma   90.00
#
_symmetry.space_group_name_H-M   'P 1'
#
loop_
_entity.id
_entity.type
_entity.pdbx_description
1 polymer ?
#
loop_
_entity_poly.entity_id
_entity_poly.type
_entity_poly.pdbx_seq_one_letter_code
_entity_poly.pdbx_strand_id
1 'polypeptide(L)'
;AQQARRVLDRVVGYSISPVLWAKIKRGLSAGRVQSVALRIICDRENEIDAFIPDEYWTMDATLKVKGEKKPIVAKFHGDVNGKIDIKNKEQMETIKKEVENSTFAVDSVKKGEKVKKAP
;
A
#
# COMPACT_ATOMS: atom_id res chain seq x y z
N ALA A 1 -35.68 6.06 19.17
CA ALA A 1 -34.38 5.63 18.61
C ALA A 1 -33.31 5.35 19.68
N GLN A 2 -32.92 6.33 20.53
CA GLN A 2 -31.83 6.14 21.51
C GLN A 2 -32.10 5.06 22.57
N GLN A 3 -33.35 4.92 23.03
CA GLN A 3 -33.72 3.87 24.00
C GLN A 3 -33.51 2.46 23.43
N ALA A 4 -33.92 2.20 22.19
CA ALA A 4 -33.70 0.92 21.51
C ALA A 4 -32.21 0.59 21.38
N ARG A 5 -31.37 1.58 21.03
CA ARG A 5 -29.91 1.42 20.99
C ARG A 5 -29.35 1.02 22.36
N ARG A 6 -29.79 1.68 23.43
CA ARG A 6 -29.34 1.38 24.81
C ARG A 6 -29.75 -0.03 25.24
N VAL A 7 -30.96 -0.47 24.91
CA VAL A 7 -31.42 -1.83 25.20
C VAL A 7 -30.57 -2.84 24.43
N LEU A 8 -30.31 -2.59 23.15
CA LEU A 8 -29.49 -3.48 22.32
C LEU A 8 -28.06 -3.62 22.84
N ASP A 9 -27.39 -2.50 23.16
CA ASP A 9 -26.02 -2.52 23.68
C ASP A 9 -25.95 -3.23 25.05
N ARG A 10 -27.02 -3.12 25.86
CA ARG A 10 -27.16 -3.81 27.15
C ARG A 10 -27.33 -5.33 26.99
N VAL A 11 -28.14 -5.78 26.04
CA VAL A 11 -28.32 -7.21 25.75
C VAL A 11 -26.99 -7.82 25.31
N VAL A 12 -26.27 -7.18 24.39
CA VAL A 12 -24.96 -7.66 23.93
C VAL A 12 -23.96 -7.74 25.09
N GLY A 13 -23.90 -6.69 25.92
CA GLY A 13 -22.99 -6.64 27.06
C GLY A 13 -23.26 -7.75 28.10
N TYR A 14 -24.51 -7.90 28.56
CA TYR A 14 -24.82 -8.88 29.62
C TYR A 14 -24.90 -10.32 29.12
N SER A 15 -25.32 -10.56 27.88
CA SER A 15 -25.45 -11.93 27.36
C SER A 15 -24.11 -12.52 26.92
N ILE A 16 -23.22 -11.72 26.34
CA ILE A 16 -21.98 -12.24 25.72
C ILE A 16 -20.78 -12.16 26.68
N SER A 17 -20.70 -11.17 27.58
CA SER A 17 -19.55 -11.04 28.50
C SER A 17 -19.32 -12.28 29.40
N PRO A 18 -20.36 -12.96 29.94
CA PRO A 18 -20.17 -14.19 30.71
C PRO A 18 -19.49 -15.32 29.90
N VAL A 19 -19.78 -15.40 28.60
CA VAL A 19 -19.17 -16.38 27.70
C VAL A 19 -17.68 -16.08 27.52
N LEU A 20 -17.32 -14.80 27.35
CA LEU A 20 -15.92 -14.37 27.25
C LEU A 20 -15.14 -14.67 28.55
N TRP A 21 -15.77 -14.54 29.71
CA TRP A 21 -15.15 -14.89 30.99
C TRP A 21 -14.89 -16.37 31.14
N ALA A 22 -15.81 -17.21 30.67
CA ALA A 22 -15.70 -18.66 30.74
C ALA A 22 -14.68 -19.23 29.74
N LYS A 23 -14.51 -18.59 28.58
CA LYS A 23 -13.69 -19.12 27.47
C LYS A 23 -12.35 -18.43 27.27
N ILE A 24 -12.19 -17.18 27.70
CA ILE A 24 -10.99 -16.38 27.43
C ILE A 24 -10.39 -15.86 28.74
N LYS A 25 -11.01 -14.87 29.37
CA LYS A 25 -10.50 -14.23 30.60
C LYS A 25 -11.60 -13.47 31.33
N ARG A 26 -11.65 -13.61 32.66
CA ARG A 26 -12.54 -12.80 33.52
C ARG A 26 -12.23 -11.30 33.37
N GLY A 27 -13.27 -10.47 33.34
CA GLY A 27 -13.15 -9.02 33.21
C GLY A 27 -13.19 -8.48 31.77
N LEU A 28 -13.29 -9.33 30.76
CA LEU A 28 -13.53 -8.91 29.37
C LEU A 28 -14.98 -8.46 29.17
N SER A 29 -15.19 -7.45 28.33
CA SER A 29 -16.52 -6.96 27.99
C SER A 29 -16.82 -7.20 26.52
N ALA A 30 -18.05 -7.61 26.23
CA ALA A 30 -18.57 -7.69 24.88
C ALA A 30 -19.26 -6.37 24.51
N GLY A 31 -18.79 -5.72 23.44
CA GLY A 31 -19.39 -4.49 22.93
C GLY A 31 -19.79 -4.66 21.47
N ARG A 32 -21.04 -4.32 21.13
CA ARG A 32 -21.57 -4.48 19.76
C ARG A 32 -20.74 -3.76 18.70
N VAL A 33 -20.31 -2.52 18.99
CA VAL A 33 -19.49 -1.71 18.07
C VAL A 33 -18.00 -1.94 18.29
N GLN A 34 -17.58 -2.09 19.55
CA GLN A 34 -16.16 -2.27 19.90
C GLN A 34 -15.59 -3.58 19.35
N SER A 35 -16.35 -4.68 19.38
CA SER A 35 -15.92 -5.96 18.82
C SER A 35 -15.73 -5.92 17.31
N VAL A 36 -16.58 -5.19 16.58
CA VAL A 36 -16.43 -4.98 15.13
C VAL A 36 -15.22 -4.12 14.82
N ALA A 37 -15.00 -3.04 15.58
CA ALA A 37 -13.81 -2.20 15.42
C ALA A 37 -12.52 -2.99 15.70
N LEU A 38 -12.51 -3.81 16.75
CA LEU A 38 -11.40 -4.71 17.05
C LEU A 38 -11.17 -5.72 15.92
N ARG A 39 -12.25 -6.29 15.38
CA ARG A 39 -12.17 -7.20 14.24
C ARG A 39 -11.51 -6.55 13.03
N ILE A 40 -11.84 -5.30 12.68
CA ILE A 40 -11.20 -4.60 11.55
C ILE A 40 -9.68 -4.51 11.75
N ILE A 41 -9.24 -4.26 12.98
CA ILE A 41 -7.80 -4.20 13.32
C ILE A 41 -7.18 -5.60 13.21
N CYS A 42 -7.81 -6.63 13.79
CA CYS A 42 -7.32 -8.01 13.70
C CYS A 42 -7.28 -8.51 12.25
N ASP A 43 -8.29 -8.18 11.43
CA ASP A 43 -8.32 -8.54 10.01
C ASP A 43 -7.15 -7.89 9.26
N ARG A 44 -6.83 -6.62 9.55
CA ARG A 44 -5.63 -5.95 9.01
C ARG A 44 -4.33 -6.57 9.50
N GLU A 45 -4.24 -6.94 10.77
CA GLU A 45 -3.04 -7.60 11.29
C GLU A 45 -2.83 -8.96 10.62
N ASN A 46 -3.90 -9.74 10.43
CA ASN A 46 -3.85 -11.00 9.70
C ASN A 46 -3.41 -10.80 8.23
N GLU A 47 -3.85 -9.71 7.57
CA GLU A 47 -3.37 -9.35 6.22
C GLU A 47 -1.86 -9.06 6.22
N ILE A 48 -1.34 -8.40 7.26
CA ILE A 48 0.09 -8.11 7.42
C ILE A 48 0.86 -9.40 7.69
N ASP A 49 0.38 -10.26 8.58
CA ASP A 49 1.01 -11.54 8.92
C ASP A 49 1.02 -12.52 7.74
N ALA A 50 -0.01 -12.48 6.89
CA ALA A 50 -0.10 -13.29 5.68
C ALA A 50 0.65 -12.68 4.48
N PHE A 51 1.20 -11.47 4.62
CA PHE A 51 1.90 -10.79 3.53
C PHE A 51 3.27 -11.44 3.27
N ILE A 52 3.42 -12.04 2.08
CA ILE A 52 4.70 -12.55 1.60
C ILE A 52 5.34 -11.44 0.77
N PRO A 53 6.46 -10.83 1.22
CA PRO A 53 7.09 -9.74 0.49
C PRO A 53 7.73 -10.25 -0.81
N ASP A 54 7.34 -9.65 -1.93
CA ASP A 54 7.99 -9.87 -3.22
C ASP A 54 9.13 -8.87 -3.43
N GLU A 55 10.29 -9.39 -3.85
CA GLU A 55 11.43 -8.55 -4.22
C GLU A 55 11.15 -7.83 -5.53
N TYR A 56 11.39 -6.52 -5.54
CA TYR A 56 11.31 -5.70 -6.74
C TYR A 56 12.42 -4.66 -6.73
N TRP A 57 12.90 -4.33 -7.93
CA TRP A 57 13.95 -3.37 -8.15
C TRP A 57 13.44 -2.25 -9.04
N THR A 58 13.81 -1.01 -8.70
CA THR A 58 13.56 0.17 -9.52
C THR A 58 14.90 0.77 -9.93
N MET A 59 15.01 1.19 -11.18
CA MET A 59 16.20 1.86 -11.70
C MET A 59 15.88 3.31 -12.04
N ASP A 60 16.63 4.22 -11.43
CA ASP A 60 16.54 5.65 -11.67
C ASP A 60 17.78 6.11 -12.45
N ALA A 61 17.59 6.75 -13.59
CA ALA A 61 18.65 7.30 -14.43
C ALA A 61 18.69 8.83 -14.28
N THR A 62 19.86 9.36 -13.94
CA THR A 62 20.09 10.81 -13.86
C THR A 62 20.67 11.31 -15.18
N LEU A 63 19.83 11.96 -15.98
CA LEU A 63 20.17 12.45 -17.32
C LEU A 63 20.54 13.93 -17.26
N LYS A 64 21.71 14.28 -17.83
CA LYS A 64 22.14 15.68 -18.01
C LYS A 64 21.88 16.09 -19.45
N VAL A 65 20.99 17.05 -19.65
CA VAL A 65 20.72 17.64 -20.96
C VAL A 65 21.73 18.76 -21.23
N LYS A 66 22.34 18.77 -22.42
CA LYS A 66 23.25 19.86 -22.83
C LYS A 66 22.47 21.20 -22.84
N GLY A 67 22.85 22.13 -21.96
CA GLY A 67 22.25 23.47 -21.87
C GLY A 67 21.40 23.71 -20.62
N GLU A 68 21.07 22.68 -19.84
CA GLU A 68 20.36 22.83 -18.56
C GLU A 68 21.24 22.47 -17.37
N LYS A 69 21.16 23.27 -16.30
CA LYS A 69 21.90 23.02 -15.04
C LYS A 69 21.24 21.96 -14.16
N LYS A 70 19.95 21.64 -14.40
CA LYS A 70 19.20 20.70 -13.56
C LYS A 70 19.20 19.31 -14.20
N PRO A 71 19.66 18.27 -13.49
CA PRO A 71 19.54 16.91 -13.98
C PRO A 71 18.08 16.47 -13.97
N ILE A 72 17.70 15.69 -14.97
CA ILE A 72 16.38 15.05 -15.05
C ILE A 72 16.53 13.63 -14.51
N VAL A 73 15.69 13.24 -13.55
CA VAL A 73 15.63 11.87 -13.06
C VAL A 73 14.53 11.14 -13.82
N ALA A 74 14.91 10.13 -14.59
CA ALA A 74 14.00 9.25 -15.32
C ALA A 74 13.91 7.90 -14.60
N LYS A 75 12.69 7.40 -14.39
CA LYS A 75 12.48 6.04 -13.86
C LYS A 75 12.36 5.07 -15.01
N PHE A 76 13.02 3.92 -14.90
CA PHE A 76 12.85 2.83 -15.86
C PHE A 76 11.39 2.32 -15.80
N HIS A 77 10.70 2.37 -16.94
CA HIS A 77 9.29 2.00 -17.04
C HIS A 77 9.09 0.65 -17.77
N GLY A 78 10.14 0.08 -18.39
CA GLY A 78 10.08 -1.16 -19.17
C GLY A 78 10.65 -0.99 -20.58
N ASP A 79 10.57 -2.05 -21.38
CA ASP A 79 10.97 -2.08 -22.79
C ASP A 79 9.76 -1.80 -23.72
N VAL A 80 9.99 -1.75 -25.03
CA VAL A 80 9.01 -1.46 -26.10
C VAL A 80 7.75 -2.35 -26.02
N ASN A 81 7.85 -3.52 -25.39
CA ASN A 81 6.76 -4.50 -25.30
C ASN A 81 5.94 -4.45 -23.99
N GLY A 82 6.22 -3.51 -23.10
CA GLY A 82 5.41 -3.28 -21.90
C GLY A 82 6.22 -3.08 -20.62
N LYS A 83 5.50 -2.86 -19.53
CA LYS A 83 6.07 -2.59 -18.21
C LYS A 83 6.84 -3.83 -17.72
N ILE A 84 8.15 -3.70 -17.51
CA ILE A 84 8.99 -4.77 -16.96
C ILE A 84 9.18 -4.50 -15.47
N ASP A 85 8.62 -5.38 -14.65
CA ASP A 85 8.91 -5.41 -13.22
C ASP A 85 10.18 -6.22 -13.00
N ILE A 86 11.24 -5.56 -12.50
CA ILE A 86 12.53 -6.18 -12.23
C ILE A 86 12.42 -6.92 -10.90
N LYS A 87 12.44 -8.25 -10.92
CA LYS A 87 12.28 -9.06 -9.69
C LYS A 87 13.61 -9.43 -9.03
N ASN A 88 14.67 -9.54 -9.82
CA ASN A 88 15.97 -10.04 -9.35
C ASN A 88 17.13 -9.08 -9.66
N LYS A 89 18.18 -9.14 -8.85
CA LYS A 89 19.43 -8.40 -9.05
C LYS A 89 20.10 -8.67 -10.40
N GLU A 90 20.09 -9.91 -10.89
CA GLU A 90 20.70 -10.29 -12.18
C GLU A 90 20.00 -9.61 -13.37
N GLN A 91 18.67 -9.47 -13.30
CA GLN A 91 17.90 -8.75 -14.30
C GLN A 91 18.25 -7.26 -14.28
N MET A 92 18.40 -6.67 -13.08
CA MET A 92 18.84 -5.28 -12.93
C MET A 92 20.22 -5.05 -13.54
N GLU A 93 21.19 -5.93 -13.29
CA GLU A 93 22.55 -5.79 -13.84
C GLU A 93 22.59 -5.92 -15.37
N THR A 94 21.75 -6.79 -15.94
CA THR A 94 21.64 -6.96 -17.40
C THR A 94 21.05 -5.69 -18.03
N ILE A 95 19.95 -5.20 -17.50
CA ILE A 95 19.30 -3.96 -17.96
C ILE A 95 20.25 -2.76 -17.80
N LYS A 96 21.01 -2.70 -16.70
CA LYS A 96 21.99 -1.63 -16.49
C LYS A 96 23.07 -1.61 -17.59
N LYS A 97 23.59 -2.77 -17.98
CA LYS A 97 24.58 -2.88 -19.08
C LYS A 97 24.02 -2.47 -20.43
N GLU A 98 22.76 -2.81 -20.71
CA GLU A 98 22.09 -2.38 -21.95
C GLU A 98 21.85 -0.87 -21.98
N VAL A 99 21.42 -0.31 -20.84
CA VAL A 99 21.12 1.11 -20.71
C VAL A 99 22.39 1.98 -20.72
N GLU A 100 23.51 1.51 -20.19
CA GLU A 100 24.81 2.21 -20.28
C GLU A 100 25.31 2.37 -21.73
N ASN A 101 24.99 1.42 -22.62
CA ASN A 101 25.38 1.46 -24.03
C ASN A 101 24.38 2.19 -24.94
N SER A 102 23.24 2.62 -24.38
CA SER A 102 22.14 3.19 -25.15
C SER A 102 22.18 4.72 -25.17
N THR A 103 21.79 5.30 -26.32
CA THR A 103 21.61 6.75 -26.43
C THR A 103 20.19 7.12 -25.99
N PHE A 104 20.06 8.06 -25.07
CA PHE A 104 18.77 8.52 -24.58
C PHE A 104 18.18 9.56 -25.53
N ALA A 105 16.94 9.32 -25.99
CA ALA A 105 16.14 10.28 -26.76
C ALA A 105 14.79 10.51 -26.06
N VAL A 106 14.22 11.70 -26.23
CA VAL A 106 12.90 12.03 -25.70
C VAL A 106 11.85 11.59 -26.73
N ASP A 107 11.03 10.61 -26.36
CA ASP A 107 9.98 10.09 -27.24
C ASP A 107 8.71 10.97 -27.20
N SER A 108 8.23 11.34 -26.01
CA SER A 108 7.02 12.16 -25.87
C SER A 108 7.06 13.10 -24.66
N VAL A 109 6.50 14.30 -24.85
CA VAL A 109 6.34 15.30 -23.79
C VAL A 109 4.86 15.67 -23.66
N LYS A 110 4.23 15.24 -22.57
CA LYS A 110 2.85 15.58 -22.27
C LYS A 110 2.79 16.73 -21.26
N LYS A 111 2.16 17.85 -21.65
CA LYS A 111 1.85 18.96 -20.74
C LYS A 111 0.41 18.81 -20.26
N GLY A 112 0.19 18.86 -18.96
CA GLY A 112 -1.14 18.77 -18.35
C GLY A 112 -1.26 19.73 -17.19
N GLU A 113 -2.38 20.45 -17.13
CA GLU A 113 -2.70 21.37 -16.05
C GLU A 113 -3.60 20.64 -15.04
N LYS A 114 -3.18 20.58 -13.77
CA LYS A 114 -3.93 19.89 -12.71
C LYS A 114 -4.53 20.91 -11.75
N VAL A 115 -5.84 21.13 -11.85
CA VAL A 115 -6.59 21.94 -10.89
C VAL A 115 -6.93 21.07 -9.69
N LYS A 116 -6.32 21.34 -8.54
CA LYS A 116 -6.76 20.77 -7.26
C LYS A 116 -7.96 21.56 -6.77
N LYS A 117 -9.13 20.93 -6.72
CA LYS A 117 -10.29 21.50 -6.00
C LYS A 117 -10.06 21.43 -4.50
N ALA A 118 -10.51 22.44 -3.78
CA ALA A 118 -10.55 22.40 -2.32
C ALA A 118 -11.49 21.24 -1.88
N PRO A 119 -11.17 20.57 -0.77
CA PRO A 119 -11.96 19.46 -0.25
C PRO A 119 -13.36 19.88 0.20
#